data_AF-A0A1G9IMV6-F1
#
_entry.id   AF-A0A1G9IMV6-F1
#
_cell.length_a   1.000
_cell.length_b   1.000
_cell.length_c   1.000
_cell.angle_alpha   90.00
_cell.angle_beta   90.00
_cell.angle_gamma   90.00
#
_symmetry.space_group_name_H-M   'P 1'
#
loop_
_entity.id
_entity.type
_entity.pdbx_description
1 polymer ?
#
loop_
_entity_poly.entity_id
_entity_poly.type
_entity_poly.pdbx_seq_one_letter_code
_entity_poly.pdbx_strand_id
1 'polypeptide(L)'
;MTSIESVTLEVADPTAATAFYAAAFGLGAQVRVRASEAPTAGFRGFTMSLIVSQPSTVSSLIDTALAAGASTLKPVQKSLWGYGGVVQAPDGAIWKVATSARKDTGPATRQIDQIVLLVAATDVAATKRFYVDHGLTVGKSFGKYVEFAMPSSPVKLGLYGRRALAKDAGVSPDGTGSHRLTIGSDAGPFTDPDGFAWEAASV
;
A
#
# COMPACT_ATOMS: atom_id res chain seq x y z
N MET A 1 -5.56 12.44 -16.60
CA MET A 1 -5.44 10.99 -16.29
C MET A 1 -5.35 10.92 -14.79
N THR A 2 -6.18 10.10 -14.14
CA THR A 2 -6.35 10.10 -12.69
C THR A 2 -5.01 9.97 -11.95
N SER A 3 -4.80 10.83 -10.96
CA SER A 3 -3.64 10.88 -10.07
C SER A 3 -4.07 10.72 -8.62
N ILE A 4 -3.40 9.83 -7.89
CA ILE A 4 -3.55 9.65 -6.45
C ILE A 4 -2.43 10.43 -5.76
N GLU A 5 -2.80 11.55 -5.16
CA GLU A 5 -1.87 12.46 -4.49
C GLU A 5 -1.47 11.96 -3.11
N SER A 6 -2.39 11.29 -2.41
CA SER A 6 -2.14 10.78 -1.08
C SER A 6 -3.06 9.62 -0.71
N VAL A 7 -2.60 8.82 0.24
CA VAL A 7 -3.37 7.82 0.96
C VAL A 7 -3.49 8.27 2.41
N THR A 8 -4.71 8.37 2.93
CA THR A 8 -4.96 8.70 4.33
C THR A 8 -5.23 7.41 5.10
N LEU A 9 -4.36 7.11 6.06
CA LEU A 9 -4.57 6.02 7.01
C LEU A 9 -5.37 6.53 8.19
N GLU A 10 -6.48 5.88 8.46
CA GLU A 10 -7.33 6.23 9.59
C GLU A 10 -6.90 5.44 10.81
N VAL A 11 -6.58 6.11 11.92
CA VAL A 11 -5.89 5.50 13.05
C VAL A 11 -6.46 5.99 14.36
N ALA A 12 -6.37 5.18 15.42
CA ALA A 12 -6.83 5.58 16.75
C ALA A 12 -5.93 6.69 17.35
N ASP A 13 -4.62 6.62 17.12
CA ASP A 13 -3.64 7.61 17.57
C ASP A 13 -2.84 8.18 16.38
N PRO A 14 -3.28 9.32 15.81
CA PRO A 14 -2.57 9.98 14.71
C PRO A 14 -1.16 10.47 15.09
N THR A 15 -0.92 10.80 16.35
CA THR A 15 0.40 11.28 16.80
C THR A 15 1.40 10.13 16.75
N ALA A 16 1.05 8.99 17.34
CA ALA A 16 1.88 7.79 17.29
C ALA A 16 2.09 7.28 15.86
N ALA A 17 1.03 7.28 15.04
CA ALA A 17 1.13 6.86 13.64
C ALA A 17 2.03 7.81 12.82
N THR A 18 1.92 9.13 13.01
CA THR A 18 2.78 10.11 12.34
C THR A 18 4.25 9.88 12.69
N ALA A 19 4.56 9.70 13.97
CA ALA A 19 5.92 9.41 14.44
C ALA A 19 6.45 8.11 13.83
N PHE A 20 5.63 7.06 13.78
CA PHE A 20 5.98 5.79 13.14
C PHE A 20 6.31 5.98 11.66
N TYR A 21 5.43 6.59 10.85
CA TYR A 21 5.65 6.72 9.41
C TYR A 21 6.81 7.66 9.06
N ALA A 22 7.02 8.71 9.84
CA ALA A 22 8.16 9.60 9.70
C ALA A 22 9.49 8.86 9.94
N ALA A 23 9.57 8.06 11.01
CA ALA A 23 10.76 7.27 11.32
C ALA A 23 10.97 6.13 10.32
N ALA A 24 9.93 5.33 10.07
CA ALA A 24 10.00 4.11 9.28
C ALA A 24 10.32 4.37 7.81
N PHE A 25 9.60 5.29 7.16
CA PHE A 25 9.60 5.43 5.71
C PHE A 25 9.85 6.85 5.20
N GLY A 26 9.53 7.89 5.99
CA GLY A 26 9.76 9.28 5.58
C GLY A 26 8.94 9.72 4.37
N LEU A 27 7.71 9.20 4.22
CA LEU A 27 6.86 9.34 3.03
C LEU A 27 6.18 10.71 2.89
N GLY A 28 6.48 11.69 3.74
CA GLY A 28 6.02 13.07 3.59
C GLY A 28 4.50 13.21 3.38
N ALA A 29 4.11 13.82 2.26
CA ALA A 29 2.73 14.23 1.97
C ALA A 29 1.86 13.10 1.38
N GLN A 30 2.47 12.00 0.90
CA GLN A 30 1.78 10.90 0.21
C GLN A 30 1.09 9.95 1.19
N VAL A 31 1.53 9.87 2.44
CA VAL A 31 0.89 9.07 3.48
C VAL A 31 0.47 10.00 4.61
N ARG A 32 -0.83 10.24 4.68
CA ARG A 32 -1.45 11.09 5.69
C ARG A 32 -2.08 10.22 6.76
N VAL A 33 -2.34 10.80 7.93
CA VAL A 33 -3.06 10.13 9.00
C VAL A 33 -4.24 10.97 9.46
N ARG A 34 -5.34 10.32 9.82
CA ARG A 34 -6.55 10.95 10.37
C ARG A 34 -7.08 10.11 11.52
N ALA A 35 -7.64 10.75 12.55
CA ALA A 35 -8.24 10.05 13.68
C ALA A 35 -9.47 9.24 13.23
N SER A 36 -9.59 7.99 13.68
CA SER A 36 -10.80 7.18 13.50
C SER A 36 -10.84 6.02 14.50
N GLU A 37 -12.03 5.88 15.10
CA GLU A 37 -12.38 4.74 15.97
C GLU A 37 -13.22 3.69 15.23
N ALA A 38 -13.38 3.81 13.90
CA ALA A 38 -14.18 2.86 13.12
C ALA A 38 -13.68 1.42 13.36
N PRO A 39 -14.55 0.48 13.81
CA PRO A 39 -14.12 -0.87 14.12
C PRO A 39 -13.52 -1.57 12.91
N THR A 40 -12.44 -2.30 13.12
CA THR A 40 -11.74 -3.09 12.09
C THR A 40 -11.06 -4.29 12.74
N ALA A 41 -11.07 -5.44 12.07
CA ALA A 41 -10.41 -6.65 12.54
C ALA A 41 -9.86 -7.46 11.36
N GLY A 42 -8.75 -8.15 11.57
CA GLY A 42 -8.11 -8.99 10.54
C GLY A 42 -7.57 -8.19 9.36
N PHE A 43 -7.59 -8.79 8.16
CA PHE A 43 -7.08 -8.16 6.95
C PHE A 43 -8.04 -7.08 6.43
N ARG A 44 -7.55 -5.84 6.40
CA ARG A 44 -8.27 -4.65 5.93
C ARG A 44 -8.40 -4.56 4.41
N GLY A 45 -8.04 -5.61 3.66
CA GLY A 45 -8.24 -5.65 2.22
C GLY A 45 -7.25 -4.80 1.43
N PHE A 46 -6.19 -4.25 1.99
CA PHE A 46 -5.19 -3.51 1.21
C PHE A 46 -3.78 -3.74 1.73
N THR A 47 -2.79 -3.42 0.91
CA THR A 47 -1.38 -3.31 1.32
C THR A 47 -0.76 -2.08 0.67
N MET A 48 0.13 -1.43 1.39
CA MET A 48 1.06 -0.45 0.81
C MET A 48 2.38 -1.14 0.46
N SER A 49 2.94 -0.84 -0.70
CA SER A 49 4.25 -1.34 -1.11
C SER A 49 5.20 -0.19 -1.44
N LEU A 50 6.44 -0.32 -0.99
CA LEU A 50 7.56 0.54 -1.33
C LEU A 50 8.50 -0.24 -2.25
N ILE A 51 8.62 0.21 -3.50
CA ILE A 51 9.58 -0.35 -4.45
C ILE A 51 10.84 0.48 -4.39
N VAL A 52 11.97 -0.19 -4.21
CA VAL A 52 13.28 0.44 -4.01
C VAL A 52 14.34 -0.18 -4.92
N SER A 53 15.42 0.54 -5.12
CA SER A 53 16.41 0.21 -6.14
C SER A 53 17.33 -0.95 -5.78
N GLN A 54 17.51 -1.23 -4.48
CA GLN A 54 18.49 -2.23 -4.03
C GLN A 54 18.17 -2.90 -2.68
N PRO A 55 18.72 -4.11 -2.41
CA PRO A 55 18.48 -4.87 -1.19
C PRO A 55 18.78 -4.13 0.12
N SER A 56 19.89 -3.39 0.22
CA SER A 56 20.25 -2.68 1.45
C SER A 56 19.21 -1.63 1.84
N THR A 57 18.52 -1.04 0.87
CA THR A 57 17.41 -0.11 1.12
C THR A 57 16.19 -0.83 1.68
N VAL A 58 15.90 -2.04 1.19
CA VAL A 58 14.84 -2.90 1.75
C VAL A 58 15.12 -3.18 3.23
N SER A 59 16.32 -3.66 3.54
CA SER A 59 16.72 -3.98 4.92
C SER A 59 16.62 -2.74 5.80
N SER A 60 17.17 -1.60 5.36
CA SER A 60 17.13 -0.36 6.12
C SER A 60 15.70 0.10 6.47
N LEU A 61 14.78 0.09 5.50
CA LEU A 61 13.38 0.51 5.74
C LEU A 61 12.64 -0.45 6.68
N ILE A 62 12.82 -1.75 6.49
CA ILE A 62 12.18 -2.77 7.35
C ILE A 62 12.74 -2.71 8.77
N ASP A 63 14.06 -2.64 8.93
CA ASP A 63 14.70 -2.59 10.25
C ASP A 63 14.26 -1.35 11.03
N THR A 64 14.13 -0.19 10.36
CA THR A 64 13.61 1.02 11.02
C THR A 64 12.13 0.89 11.37
N ALA A 65 11.31 0.27 10.52
CA ALA A 65 9.90 0.02 10.83
C ALA A 65 9.77 -0.90 12.05
N LEU A 66 10.57 -1.96 12.14
CA LEU A 66 10.59 -2.87 13.29
C LEU A 66 11.05 -2.15 14.56
N ALA A 67 12.11 -1.34 14.48
CA ALA A 67 12.57 -0.53 15.60
C ALA A 67 11.52 0.50 16.07
N ALA A 68 10.65 0.96 15.17
CA ALA A 68 9.54 1.86 15.46
C ALA A 68 8.26 1.15 15.94
N GLY A 69 8.28 -0.18 16.11
CA GLY A 69 7.17 -0.94 16.68
C GLY A 69 6.33 -1.74 15.68
N ALA A 70 6.73 -1.81 14.41
CA ALA A 70 6.09 -2.74 13.48
C ALA A 70 6.39 -4.20 13.86
N SER A 71 5.50 -5.11 13.46
CA SER A 71 5.72 -6.56 13.58
C SER A 71 6.06 -7.18 12.23
N THR A 72 6.88 -8.24 12.22
CA THR A 72 7.19 -8.97 10.99
C THR A 72 6.03 -9.88 10.62
N LEU A 73 5.49 -9.74 9.41
CA LEU A 73 4.56 -10.71 8.81
C LEU A 73 5.30 -11.71 7.92
N LYS A 74 6.25 -11.22 7.11
CA LYS A 74 7.14 -12.03 6.29
C LYS A 74 8.56 -11.52 6.43
N PRO A 75 9.53 -12.36 6.82
CA PRO A 75 10.91 -11.95 7.00
C PRO A 75 11.50 -11.47 5.68
N VAL A 76 12.48 -10.56 5.76
CA VAL A 76 13.20 -10.09 4.59
C VAL A 76 14.03 -11.25 4.03
N GLN A 77 13.78 -11.61 2.78
CA GLN A 77 14.46 -12.73 2.15
C GLN A 77 14.58 -12.58 0.63
N LYS A 78 15.51 -13.33 0.05
CA LYS A 78 15.61 -13.51 -1.40
C LYS A 78 14.44 -14.37 -1.89
N SER A 79 13.96 -14.07 -3.08
CA SER A 79 12.94 -14.84 -3.79
C SER A 79 13.26 -14.90 -5.29
N LEU A 80 12.48 -15.67 -6.04
CA LEU A 80 12.56 -15.72 -7.50
C LEU A 80 12.38 -14.34 -8.16
N TRP A 81 11.68 -13.43 -7.49
CA TRP A 81 11.28 -12.12 -8.03
C TRP A 81 12.11 -10.96 -7.48
N GLY A 82 13.11 -11.23 -6.63
CA GLY A 82 13.99 -10.22 -6.05
C GLY A 82 14.22 -10.40 -4.55
N TYR A 83 14.20 -9.31 -3.80
CA TYR A 83 14.46 -9.25 -2.36
C TYR A 83 13.43 -8.37 -1.66
N GLY A 84 12.85 -8.83 -0.55
CA GLY A 84 11.76 -8.11 0.10
C GLY A 84 11.26 -8.74 1.40
N GLY A 85 10.47 -7.97 2.15
CA GLY A 85 9.81 -8.38 3.38
C GLY A 85 8.45 -7.68 3.56
N VAL A 86 7.67 -8.15 4.53
CA VAL A 86 6.36 -7.57 4.88
C VAL A 86 6.27 -7.36 6.38
N VAL A 87 5.86 -6.16 6.79
CA VAL A 87 5.63 -5.77 8.18
C VAL A 87 4.21 -5.24 8.36
N GLN A 88 3.71 -5.35 9.58
CA GLN A 88 2.47 -4.70 10.01
C GLN A 88 2.82 -3.54 10.92
N ALA A 89 2.38 -2.33 10.57
CA ALA A 89 2.53 -1.13 11.38
C ALA A 89 1.70 -1.23 12.68
N PRO A 90 2.02 -0.44 13.73
CA PRO A 90 1.27 -0.44 14.99
C PRO A 90 -0.23 -0.16 14.84
N ASP A 91 -0.60 0.62 13.82
CA ASP A 91 -1.99 0.93 13.49
C ASP A 91 -2.73 -0.22 12.78
N GLY A 92 -2.02 -1.31 12.43
CA GLY A 92 -2.52 -2.48 11.74
C GLY A 92 -2.37 -2.47 10.21
N ALA A 93 -1.92 -1.38 9.59
CA ALA A 93 -1.67 -1.31 8.14
C ALA A 93 -0.49 -2.20 7.72
N ILE A 94 -0.62 -2.85 6.56
CA ILE A 94 0.38 -3.80 6.07
C ILE A 94 1.27 -3.14 5.01
N TRP A 95 2.58 -3.25 5.22
CA TRP A 95 3.61 -2.63 4.40
C TRP A 95 4.57 -3.69 3.84
N LYS A 96 4.73 -3.68 2.53
CA LYS A 96 5.73 -4.47 1.82
C LYS A 96 6.86 -3.56 1.34
N VAL A 97 8.10 -3.98 1.51
CA VAL A 97 9.25 -3.31 0.90
C VAL A 97 9.95 -4.32 0.01
N ALA A 98 10.20 -3.97 -1.24
CA ALA A 98 10.73 -4.90 -2.22
C ALA A 98 11.60 -4.24 -3.29
N THR A 99 12.52 -5.02 -3.82
CA THR A 99 13.30 -4.69 -5.01
C THR A 99 13.41 -5.92 -5.91
N SER A 100 13.50 -5.72 -7.23
CA SER A 100 13.85 -6.79 -8.18
C SER A 100 15.37 -6.98 -8.30
N ALA A 101 16.17 -6.03 -7.81
CA ALA A 101 17.62 -6.12 -7.82
C ALA A 101 18.11 -7.27 -6.91
N ARG A 102 19.17 -7.96 -7.35
CA ARG A 102 19.71 -9.13 -6.63
C ARG A 102 20.88 -8.81 -5.71
N LYS A 103 21.47 -7.63 -5.86
CA LYS A 103 22.65 -7.16 -5.12
C LYS A 103 22.62 -5.64 -5.03
N ASP A 104 23.37 -5.11 -4.07
CA ASP A 104 23.60 -3.67 -3.97
C ASP A 104 24.53 -3.18 -5.08
N THR A 105 24.26 -1.97 -5.57
CA THR A 105 25.07 -1.31 -6.60
C THR A 105 25.71 -0.01 -6.11
N GLY A 106 25.38 0.42 -4.90
CA GLY A 106 25.93 1.62 -4.26
C GLY A 106 25.53 1.73 -2.79
N PRO A 107 25.79 2.88 -2.14
CA PRO A 107 25.35 3.13 -0.77
C PRO A 107 23.83 3.07 -0.61
N ALA A 108 23.36 2.71 0.59
CA ALA A 108 21.94 2.77 0.91
C ALA A 108 21.47 4.24 1.01
N THR A 109 20.64 4.70 0.07
CA THR A 109 20.17 6.10 0.01
C THR A 109 18.76 6.30 0.58
N ARG A 110 18.11 5.22 1.06
CA ARG A 110 16.69 5.19 1.50
C ARG A 110 15.70 5.76 0.48
N GLN A 111 16.11 5.93 -0.77
CA GLN A 111 15.26 6.41 -1.85
C GLN A 111 14.19 5.38 -2.17
N ILE A 112 12.97 5.87 -2.32
CA ILE A 112 11.79 5.09 -2.67
C ILE A 112 11.46 5.43 -4.11
N ASP A 113 11.53 4.42 -4.98
CA ASP A 113 11.31 4.62 -6.40
C ASP A 113 9.81 4.71 -6.71
N GLN A 114 8.99 3.91 -6.02
CA GLN A 114 7.54 3.87 -6.21
C GLN A 114 6.80 3.54 -4.92
N ILE A 115 5.67 4.21 -4.70
CA ILE A 115 4.67 3.87 -3.71
C ILE A 115 3.50 3.21 -4.45
N VAL A 116 3.06 2.04 -4.00
CA VAL A 116 1.99 1.28 -4.64
C VAL A 116 0.94 0.92 -3.60
N LEU A 117 -0.30 1.35 -3.82
CA LEU A 117 -1.47 0.87 -3.13
C LEU A 117 -2.05 -0.32 -3.92
N LEU A 118 -2.13 -1.49 -3.29
CA LEU A 118 -2.93 -2.60 -3.78
C LEU A 118 -4.18 -2.73 -2.93
N VAL A 119 -5.34 -2.69 -3.59
CA VAL A 119 -6.63 -2.97 -2.96
C VAL A 119 -7.14 -4.35 -3.37
N ALA A 120 -7.74 -5.03 -2.41
CA ALA A 120 -8.35 -6.34 -2.58
C ALA A 120 -9.68 -6.18 -3.30
N ALA A 121 -9.87 -6.96 -4.36
CA ALA A 121 -11.17 -7.08 -4.99
C ALA A 121 -11.79 -8.46 -4.74
N THR A 122 -13.06 -8.47 -4.35
CA THR A 122 -13.89 -9.68 -4.26
C THR A 122 -14.20 -10.19 -5.66
N ASP A 123 -14.56 -9.26 -6.57
CA ASP A 123 -14.67 -9.51 -8.00
C ASP A 123 -13.76 -8.54 -8.78
N VAL A 124 -12.57 -9.03 -9.14
CA VAL A 124 -11.56 -8.25 -9.88
C VAL A 124 -12.09 -7.73 -11.22
N ALA A 125 -12.96 -8.47 -11.91
CA ALA A 125 -13.47 -8.04 -13.20
C ALA A 125 -14.47 -6.88 -13.05
N ALA A 126 -15.35 -6.98 -12.05
CA ALA A 126 -16.30 -5.92 -11.72
C ALA A 126 -15.58 -4.65 -11.23
N THR A 127 -14.66 -4.76 -10.26
CA THR A 127 -13.91 -3.61 -9.73
C THR A 127 -13.01 -2.97 -10.79
N LYS A 128 -12.39 -3.76 -11.68
CA LYS A 128 -11.64 -3.23 -12.82
C LYS A 128 -12.53 -2.39 -13.74
N ARG A 129 -13.70 -2.92 -14.11
CA ARG A 129 -14.66 -2.20 -14.95
C ARG A 129 -15.10 -0.91 -14.26
N PHE A 130 -15.43 -0.98 -12.97
CA PHE A 130 -15.81 0.18 -12.18
C PHE A 130 -14.76 1.30 -12.26
N TYR A 131 -13.49 1.00 -12.02
CA TYR A 131 -12.43 2.00 -12.10
C TYR A 131 -12.21 2.53 -13.53
N VAL A 132 -12.37 1.70 -14.56
CA VAL A 132 -12.31 2.17 -15.96
C VAL A 132 -13.47 3.14 -16.27
N ASP A 133 -14.67 2.82 -15.81
CA ASP A 133 -15.85 3.69 -15.95
C ASP A 133 -15.67 5.02 -15.17
N HIS A 134 -14.77 5.06 -14.18
CA HIS A 134 -14.33 6.26 -13.44
C HIS A 134 -13.04 6.90 -13.99
N GLY A 135 -12.67 6.58 -15.24
CA GLY A 135 -11.61 7.28 -15.97
C GLY A 135 -10.19 6.73 -15.76
N LEU A 136 -10.02 5.64 -15.00
CA LEU A 136 -8.71 4.98 -14.90
C LEU A 136 -8.43 4.14 -16.15
N THR A 137 -7.17 4.13 -16.58
CA THR A 137 -6.72 3.31 -17.72
C THR A 137 -6.00 2.07 -17.21
N VAL A 138 -6.34 0.89 -17.73
CA VAL A 138 -5.61 -0.35 -17.40
C VAL A 138 -4.22 -0.31 -18.05
N GLY A 139 -3.18 -0.50 -17.25
CA GLY A 139 -1.80 -0.66 -17.72
C GLY A 139 -1.44 -2.13 -17.93
N LYS A 140 -1.59 -2.97 -16.89
CA LYS A 140 -1.36 -4.41 -16.94
C LYS A 140 -2.54 -5.17 -16.36
N SER A 141 -2.83 -6.35 -16.89
CA SER A 141 -3.89 -7.21 -16.36
C SER A 141 -3.54 -8.66 -16.64
N PHE A 142 -3.35 -9.46 -15.60
CA PHE A 142 -3.06 -10.89 -15.72
C PHE A 142 -3.57 -11.67 -14.51
N GLY A 143 -4.16 -12.84 -14.74
CA GLY A 143 -4.73 -13.66 -13.68
C GLY A 143 -5.74 -12.88 -12.81
N LYS A 144 -5.42 -12.72 -11.52
CA LYS A 144 -6.23 -11.96 -10.56
C LYS A 144 -5.68 -10.56 -10.25
N TYR A 145 -4.68 -10.11 -10.99
CA TYR A 145 -3.98 -8.85 -10.78
C TYR A 145 -4.28 -7.85 -11.91
N VAL A 146 -4.46 -6.59 -11.54
CA VAL A 146 -4.59 -5.45 -12.46
C VAL A 146 -3.73 -4.30 -11.93
N GLU A 147 -2.98 -3.66 -12.82
CA GLU A 147 -2.26 -2.42 -12.57
C GLU A 147 -2.88 -1.32 -13.43
N PHE A 148 -3.17 -0.16 -12.87
CA PHE A 148 -3.63 1.00 -13.64
C PHE A 148 -2.44 1.85 -14.09
N ALA A 149 -2.53 2.38 -15.31
CA ALA A 149 -1.55 3.29 -15.85
C ALA A 149 -1.69 4.66 -15.16
N MET A 150 -0.68 5.00 -14.34
CA MET A 150 -0.65 6.21 -13.52
C MET A 150 0.74 6.87 -13.57
N PRO A 151 1.17 7.39 -14.74
CA PRO A 151 2.56 7.78 -14.98
C PRO A 151 3.02 9.00 -14.17
N SER A 152 2.13 9.94 -13.87
CA SER A 152 2.41 11.14 -13.06
C SER A 152 1.95 11.04 -11.61
N SER A 153 1.35 9.91 -11.23
CA SER A 153 0.76 9.75 -9.90
C SER A 153 1.82 9.44 -8.84
N PRO A 154 1.86 10.18 -7.72
CA PRO A 154 2.73 9.86 -6.58
C PRO A 154 2.50 8.46 -6.02
N VAL A 155 1.24 7.99 -6.03
CA VAL A 155 0.86 6.65 -5.59
C VAL A 155 0.27 5.87 -6.77
N LYS A 156 0.83 4.69 -7.05
CA LYS A 156 0.27 3.78 -8.06
C LYS A 156 -0.87 2.97 -7.46
N LEU A 157 -1.82 2.58 -8.30
CA LEU A 157 -2.93 1.71 -7.92
C LEU A 157 -2.90 0.37 -8.66
N GLY A 158 -3.20 -0.69 -7.92
CA GLY A 158 -3.55 -1.98 -8.50
C GLY A 158 -4.67 -2.70 -7.75
N LEU A 159 -5.32 -3.62 -8.46
CA LEU A 159 -6.27 -4.57 -7.91
C LEU A 159 -5.61 -5.93 -7.75
N TYR A 160 -5.95 -6.63 -6.69
CA TYR A 160 -5.61 -8.03 -6.56
C TYR A 160 -6.76 -8.80 -5.89
N GLY A 161 -7.04 -10.02 -6.34
CA GLY A 161 -8.05 -10.85 -5.66
C GLY A 161 -7.74 -11.01 -4.17
N ARG A 162 -8.74 -10.80 -3.30
CA ARG A 162 -8.57 -10.71 -1.83
C ARG A 162 -7.70 -11.82 -1.22
N ARG A 163 -7.99 -13.09 -1.55
CA ARG A 163 -7.21 -14.23 -1.06
C ARG A 163 -5.75 -14.22 -1.51
N ALA A 164 -5.51 -13.78 -2.75
CA ALA A 164 -4.15 -13.70 -3.30
C ALA A 164 -3.36 -12.56 -2.65
N LEU A 165 -3.99 -11.40 -2.42
CA LEU A 165 -3.37 -10.28 -1.72
C LEU A 165 -3.01 -10.63 -0.27
N ALA A 166 -3.94 -11.23 0.47
CA ALA A 166 -3.69 -11.67 1.84
C ALA A 166 -2.55 -12.69 1.93
N LYS A 167 -2.51 -13.65 0.98
CA LYS A 167 -1.41 -14.60 0.86
C LYS A 167 -0.07 -13.93 0.55
N ASP A 168 -0.05 -12.92 -0.32
CA ASP A 168 1.17 -12.14 -0.61
C ASP A 168 1.67 -11.39 0.65
N ALA A 169 0.74 -10.85 1.44
CA ALA A 169 0.99 -10.18 2.71
C ALA A 169 1.40 -11.13 3.85
N GLY A 170 1.04 -12.42 3.78
CA GLY A 170 1.32 -13.39 4.85
C GLY A 170 0.29 -13.40 5.97
N VAL A 171 -0.97 -13.07 5.67
CA VAL A 171 -2.08 -13.02 6.64
C VAL A 171 -3.28 -13.87 6.17
N SER A 172 -4.21 -14.16 7.08
CA SER A 172 -5.53 -14.70 6.70
C SER A 172 -6.27 -13.69 5.80
N PRO A 173 -7.02 -14.15 4.78
CA PRO A 173 -7.89 -13.25 4.01
C PRO A 173 -9.09 -12.72 4.81
N ASP A 174 -9.35 -13.27 5.99
CA ASP A 174 -10.47 -12.88 6.83
C ASP A 174 -10.23 -11.51 7.44
N GLY A 175 -11.30 -10.71 7.49
CA GLY A 175 -11.31 -9.40 8.13
C GLY A 175 -12.69 -8.77 8.00
N THR A 176 -13.01 -7.88 8.92
CA THR A 176 -14.32 -7.22 8.99
C THR A 176 -14.17 -5.76 9.39
N GLY A 177 -15.21 -4.98 9.15
CA GLY A 177 -15.26 -3.56 9.50
C GLY A 177 -14.53 -2.67 8.49
N SER A 178 -14.12 -1.49 8.95
CA SER A 178 -13.53 -0.45 8.11
C SER A 178 -12.17 -0.87 7.53
N HIS A 179 -11.91 -0.45 6.30
CA HIS A 179 -10.56 -0.48 5.71
C HIS A 179 -9.60 0.47 6.42
N ARG A 180 -10.12 1.48 7.15
CA ARG A 180 -9.34 2.56 7.76
C ARG A 180 -8.37 3.20 6.76
N LEU A 181 -8.88 3.44 5.56
CA LEU A 181 -8.15 3.93 4.39
C LEU A 181 -9.05 4.87 3.60
N THR A 182 -8.51 6.01 3.16
CA THR A 182 -9.14 6.85 2.13
C THR A 182 -8.11 7.24 1.08
N ILE A 183 -8.55 7.28 -0.19
CA ILE A 183 -7.70 7.55 -1.36
C ILE A 183 -7.96 8.98 -1.83
N GLY A 184 -6.98 9.87 -1.68
CA GLY A 184 -7.07 11.26 -2.14
C GLY A 184 -6.61 11.38 -3.58
N SER A 185 -7.50 11.78 -4.49
CA SER A 185 -7.22 11.86 -5.94
C SER A 185 -7.90 13.04 -6.64
N ASP A 186 -7.51 13.29 -7.88
CA ASP A 186 -8.16 14.24 -8.78
C ASP A 186 -9.43 13.68 -9.48
N ALA A 187 -9.77 12.40 -9.27
CA ALA A 187 -11.00 11.80 -9.80
C ALA A 187 -12.26 12.17 -8.99
N GLY A 188 -12.10 12.85 -7.86
CA GLY A 188 -13.20 13.22 -6.97
C GLY A 188 -13.71 12.05 -6.12
N PRO A 189 -14.78 12.27 -5.36
CA PRO A 189 -15.25 11.31 -4.38
C PRO A 189 -16.10 10.19 -5.00
N PHE A 190 -15.81 8.96 -4.63
CA PHE A 190 -16.66 7.78 -4.88
C PHE A 190 -16.24 6.64 -3.94
N THR A 191 -17.05 5.58 -3.88
CA THR A 191 -16.69 4.35 -3.15
C THR A 191 -16.71 3.19 -4.14
N ASP A 192 -15.64 2.40 -4.15
CA ASP A 192 -15.55 1.24 -5.04
C ASP A 192 -16.44 0.07 -4.57
N PRO A 193 -16.65 -0.96 -5.40
CA PRO A 193 -17.49 -2.11 -5.05
C PRO A 193 -17.06 -2.87 -3.79
N ASP A 194 -15.80 -2.75 -3.38
CA ASP A 194 -15.24 -3.42 -2.21
C ASP A 194 -15.21 -2.51 -0.96
N GLY A 195 -15.66 -1.26 -1.07
CA GLY A 195 -15.80 -0.32 0.05
C GLY A 195 -14.65 0.66 0.23
N PHE A 196 -13.70 0.74 -0.71
CA PHE A 196 -12.61 1.72 -0.66
C PHE A 196 -13.14 3.10 -1.02
N ALA A 197 -13.06 4.02 -0.05
CA ALA A 197 -13.49 5.40 -0.24
C ALA A 197 -12.38 6.22 -0.94
N TRP A 198 -12.81 6.97 -1.95
CA TRP A 198 -12.04 7.98 -2.64
C TRP A 198 -12.57 9.35 -2.24
N GLU A 199 -11.68 10.30 -2.06
CA GLU A 199 -11.99 11.70 -1.73
C GLU A 199 -11.21 12.64 -2.66
N ALA A 200 -11.71 13.86 -2.82
CA ALA A 200 -11.00 14.87 -3.60
C ALA A 200 -9.67 15.18 -2.90
N ALA A 201 -8.57 15.16 -3.65
CA ALA A 201 -7.26 15.53 -3.15
C ALA A 201 -7.32 16.95 -2.55
N SER A 202 -7.02 17.07 -1.26
CA SER A 202 -6.89 18.38 -0.63
C SER A 202 -5.57 19.01 -1.06
N VAL A 203 -5.67 20.21 -1.64
CA VAL A 203 -4.56 21.10 -2.01
C VAL A 203 -3.71 21.44 -0.79
#